data_AF-A0A1G4TJP4-F1
#
_entry.id   AF-A0A1G4TJP4-F1
#
_cell.length_a   1.000
_cell.length_b   1.000
_cell.length_c   1.000
_cell.angle_alpha   90.00
_cell.angle_beta   90.00
_cell.angle_gamma   90.00
#
_symmetry.space_group_name_H-M   'P 1'
#
loop_
_entity.id
_entity.type
_entity.pdbx_description
1 polymer ?
#
loop_
_entity_poly.entity_id
_entity_poly.type
_entity_poly.pdbx_seq_one_letter_code
_entity_poly.pdbx_strand_id
1 'polypeptide(L)'
;MTPIRELDVRQLLKDGGMPFQVIMETIQSLRPDESLRLLVILEPIPLIRQLSERGYSHRSTKLAEDDWEIVFTPQSAAAAADDAGPPASDIWPEPEWNLDLTDLAPPEPMERIFARVETMNPGEVLFALLTPRTGLPLQ
;
A
#
# COMPACT_ATOMS: atom_id res chain seq x y z
N MET A 1 11.45 -10.14 -17.43
CA MET A 1 10.00 -10.02 -17.64
C MET A 1 9.35 -11.05 -16.75
N THR A 2 8.88 -10.63 -15.58
CA THR A 2 8.19 -11.51 -14.62
C THR A 2 6.88 -11.97 -15.25
N PRO A 3 6.64 -13.27 -15.46
CA PRO A 3 5.38 -13.75 -16.00
C PRO A 3 4.23 -13.38 -15.07
N ILE A 4 3.15 -12.83 -15.63
CA ILE A 4 1.94 -12.46 -14.90
C ILE A 4 0.84 -13.42 -15.32
N ARG A 5 0.26 -14.10 -14.33
CA ARG A 5 -0.88 -14.98 -14.50
C ARG A 5 -2.15 -14.26 -14.11
N GLU A 6 -3.14 -14.28 -14.99
CA GLU A 6 -4.41 -13.59 -14.77
C GLU A 6 -5.46 -14.56 -14.23
N LEU A 7 -6.22 -14.10 -13.23
CA LEU A 7 -7.33 -14.82 -12.64
C LEU A 7 -8.52 -13.86 -12.46
N ASP A 8 -9.57 -14.07 -13.25
CA ASP A 8 -10.82 -13.33 -13.13
C ASP A 8 -11.85 -14.13 -12.33
N VAL A 9 -12.27 -13.59 -11.20
CA VAL A 9 -13.30 -14.18 -10.35
C VAL A 9 -14.56 -13.33 -10.26
N ARG A 10 -14.68 -12.25 -11.05
CA ARG A 10 -15.87 -11.37 -11.05
C ARG A 10 -17.11 -12.14 -11.46
N GLN A 11 -17.01 -13.02 -12.46
CA GLN A 11 -18.10 -13.89 -12.90
C GLN A 11 -18.47 -14.89 -11.79
N LEU A 12 -17.47 -15.50 -11.14
CA LEU A 12 -17.71 -16.49 -10.08
C LEU A 12 -18.40 -15.87 -8.85
N LEU A 13 -18.05 -14.63 -8.49
CA LEU A 13 -18.71 -13.87 -7.43
C LEU A 13 -20.14 -13.49 -7.80
N LYS A 14 -20.40 -13.13 -9.07
CA LYS A 14 -21.75 -12.83 -9.58
C LYS A 14 -22.66 -14.06 -9.57
N ASP A 15 -22.10 -15.26 -9.78
CA ASP A 15 -22.82 -16.53 -9.72
C ASP A 15 -23.02 -17.05 -8.28
N GLY A 16 -22.52 -16.33 -7.26
CA GLY A 16 -22.60 -16.74 -5.85
C GLY A 16 -21.61 -17.84 -5.45
N GLY A 17 -20.60 -18.10 -6.28
CA GLY A 17 -19.53 -19.06 -6.00
C GLY A 17 -18.51 -18.53 -4.99
N MET A 18 -17.71 -19.45 -4.43
CA MET A 18 -16.60 -19.09 -3.52
C MET A 18 -15.27 -19.01 -4.28
N PRO A 19 -14.77 -17.80 -4.61
CA PRO A 19 -13.54 -17.64 -5.38
C PRO A 19 -12.26 -17.90 -4.58
N PHE A 20 -12.35 -17.91 -3.25
CA PHE A 20 -11.19 -18.04 -2.38
C PHE A 20 -10.37 -19.31 -2.66
N GLN A 21 -11.04 -20.44 -2.86
CA GLN A 21 -10.37 -21.72 -3.14
C GLN A 21 -9.57 -21.65 -4.44
N VAL A 22 -10.19 -21.17 -5.52
CA VAL A 22 -9.55 -21.02 -6.84
C VAL A 22 -8.35 -20.09 -6.77
N ILE A 23 -8.46 -18.98 -6.03
CA ILE A 23 -7.35 -18.04 -5.83
C ILE A 23 -6.19 -18.73 -5.09
N MET A 24 -6.48 -19.47 -4.02
CA MET A 24 -5.46 -20.20 -3.26
C MET A 24 -4.80 -21.31 -4.10
N GLU A 25 -5.55 -22.07 -4.88
CA GLU A 25 -5.01 -23.07 -5.80
C GLU A 25 -4.12 -22.44 -6.87
N THR A 26 -4.56 -21.29 -7.39
CA THR A 26 -3.81 -20.53 -8.38
C THR A 26 -2.48 -20.09 -7.79
N ILE A 27 -2.49 -19.47 -6.60
CA ILE A 27 -1.29 -19.00 -5.90
C ILE A 27 -0.33 -20.13 -5.54
N GLN A 28 -0.85 -21.27 -5.08
CA GLN A 28 -0.03 -22.46 -4.80
C GLN A 28 0.60 -23.04 -6.07
N SER A 29 -0.02 -22.81 -7.22
CA SER A 29 0.49 -23.25 -8.53
C SER A 29 1.34 -22.18 -9.24
N LEU A 30 1.55 -21.01 -8.64
CA LEU A 30 2.44 -19.99 -9.20
C LEU A 30 3.90 -20.37 -8.95
N ARG A 31 4.76 -20.02 -9.90
CA ARG A 31 6.20 -20.09 -9.68
C ARG A 31 6.65 -19.00 -8.71
N PRO A 32 7.78 -19.19 -8.00
CA PRO A 32 8.31 -18.19 -7.07
C PRO A 32 8.72 -16.85 -7.72
N ASP A 33 8.82 -16.78 -9.04
CA ASP A 33 9.09 -15.57 -9.83
C ASP A 33 7.90 -15.21 -10.73
N GLU A 34 6.69 -15.61 -10.36
CA GLU A 34 5.46 -15.36 -11.13
C GLU A 34 4.48 -14.52 -10.31
N SER A 35 3.90 -13.52 -10.95
CA SER A 35 2.91 -12.64 -10.32
C SER A 35 1.49 -13.08 -10.65
N LEU A 36 0.55 -12.75 -9.77
CA LEU A 36 -0.88 -12.98 -10.00
C LEU A 36 -1.60 -11.65 -10.20
N ARG A 37 -2.32 -11.50 -11.31
CA ARG A 37 -3.30 -10.44 -11.51
C ARG A 37 -4.69 -10.99 -11.21
N LEU A 38 -5.30 -10.52 -10.13
CA LEU A 38 -6.62 -10.92 -9.67
C LEU A 38 -7.64 -9.84 -10.00
N LEU A 39 -8.69 -10.19 -10.76
CA LEU A 39 -9.83 -9.32 -11.03
C LEU A 39 -11.01 -9.73 -10.15
N VAL A 40 -11.47 -8.80 -9.31
CA VAL A 40 -12.52 -8.99 -8.30
C VAL A 40 -13.48 -7.82 -8.31
N ILE A 41 -14.72 -8.04 -7.84
CA ILE A 41 -15.71 -6.96 -7.73
C ILE A 41 -15.54 -6.11 -6.47
N LEU A 42 -14.76 -6.59 -5.50
CA LEU A 42 -14.47 -5.90 -4.24
C LEU A 42 -13.07 -6.27 -3.75
N GLU A 43 -12.46 -5.40 -2.95
CA GLU A 43 -11.13 -5.64 -2.38
C GLU A 43 -11.18 -6.67 -1.23
N PRO A 44 -10.51 -7.84 -1.36
CA PRO A 44 -10.50 -8.89 -0.36
C PRO A 44 -9.38 -8.65 0.66
N ILE A 45 -9.57 -7.67 1.54
CA ILE A 45 -8.65 -7.32 2.64
C ILE A 45 -8.09 -8.56 3.40
N PRO A 46 -8.89 -9.55 3.83
CA PRO A 46 -8.34 -10.69 4.57
C PRO A 46 -7.39 -11.57 3.74
N LEU A 47 -7.65 -11.71 2.44
CA LEU A 47 -6.80 -12.46 1.51
C LEU A 47 -5.45 -11.75 1.35
N ILE A 48 -5.51 -10.43 1.16
CA ILE A 48 -4.34 -9.58 1.00
C ILE A 48 -3.39 -9.74 2.20
N ARG A 49 -3.93 -9.60 3.42
CA ARG A 49 -3.13 -9.77 4.64
C ARG A 49 -2.46 -11.14 4.72
N GLN A 50 -3.21 -12.20 4.43
CA GLN A 50 -2.69 -13.56 4.46
C GLN A 50 -1.55 -13.77 3.44
N LEU A 51 -1.63 -13.14 2.28
CA LEU A 51 -0.58 -13.24 1.26
C LEU A 51 0.64 -12.38 1.59
N SER A 52 0.44 -11.23 2.22
CA SER A 52 1.55 -10.43 2.75
C SER A 52 2.34 -11.17 3.83
N GLU A 53 1.67 -11.89 4.74
CA GLU A 53 2.34 -12.74 5.73
C GLU A 53 3.11 -13.91 5.08
N ARG A 54 2.73 -14.31 3.87
CA ARG A 54 3.41 -15.36 3.07
C ARG A 54 4.54 -14.81 2.19
N GLY A 55 4.87 -13.52 2.29
CA GLY A 55 5.95 -12.90 1.51
C GLY A 55 5.54 -12.47 0.10
N TYR A 56 4.26 -12.10 -0.11
CA TYR A 56 3.80 -11.47 -1.35
C TYR A 56 3.48 -9.99 -1.10
N SER A 57 4.04 -9.12 -1.93
CA SER A 57 3.58 -7.74 -2.08
C SER A 57 2.30 -7.71 -2.91
N HIS A 58 1.44 -6.71 -2.71
CA HIS A 58 0.22 -6.54 -3.50
C HIS A 58 0.08 -5.08 -3.94
N ARG A 59 -0.56 -4.88 -5.09
CA ARG A 59 -0.98 -3.57 -5.60
C ARG A 59 -2.45 -3.63 -5.97
N SER A 60 -3.27 -2.87 -5.26
CA SER A 60 -4.71 -2.75 -5.55
C SER A 60 -4.98 -1.51 -6.39
N THR A 61 -5.64 -1.69 -7.54
CA THR A 61 -6.09 -0.64 -8.44
C THR A 61 -7.59 -0.73 -8.60
N LYS A 62 -8.31 0.32 -8.21
CA LYS A 62 -9.75 0.42 -8.45
C LYS A 62 -9.99 0.87 -9.89
N LEU A 63 -10.61 0.01 -10.70
CA LEU A 63 -10.94 0.29 -12.10
C LEU A 63 -12.34 0.88 -12.24
N ALA A 64 -13.30 0.40 -11.45
CA ALA A 64 -14.67 0.91 -11.39
C ALA A 64 -15.32 0.64 -10.01
N GLU A 65 -16.62 0.94 -9.86
CA GLU A 65 -17.35 0.81 -8.58
C GLU A 65 -17.33 -0.64 -8.05
N ASP A 66 -17.59 -1.60 -8.94
CA ASP A 66 -17.52 -3.06 -8.70
C ASP A 66 -16.40 -3.72 -9.53
N ASP A 67 -15.29 -3.01 -9.76
CA ASP A 67 -14.18 -3.53 -10.54
C ASP A 67 -12.84 -3.16 -9.93
N TRP A 68 -12.15 -4.19 -9.46
CA TRP A 68 -10.88 -4.08 -8.77
C TRP A 68 -9.88 -5.03 -9.41
N GLU A 69 -8.69 -4.50 -9.64
CA GLU A 69 -7.53 -5.24 -10.07
C GLU A 69 -6.53 -5.30 -8.91
N ILE A 70 -6.05 -6.49 -8.59
CA ILE A 70 -5.06 -6.68 -7.53
C ILE A 70 -3.92 -7.50 -8.09
N VAL A 71 -2.73 -6.91 -8.14
CA VAL A 71 -1.52 -7.59 -8.59
C VAL A 71 -0.72 -8.05 -7.39
N PHE A 72 -0.58 -9.35 -7.19
CA PHE A 72 0.29 -9.96 -6.20
C PHE A 72 1.65 -10.29 -6.83
N THR A 73 2.71 -9.82 -6.19
CA THR A 73 4.09 -9.99 -6.64
C THR A 73 4.88 -10.65 -5.52
N PRO A 74 5.59 -11.77 -5.76
CA PRO A 74 6.43 -12.38 -4.73
C PRO A 74 7.52 -11.39 -4.30
N GLN A 75 7.74 -11.23 -2.99
CA GLN A 75 8.68 -10.23 -2.46
C GLN A 75 10.13 -10.50 -2.90
N SER A 76 10.45 -11.76 -3.21
CA SER A 76 11.75 -12.15 -3.78
C SER A 76 11.99 -11.58 -5.20
N ALA A 77 10.92 -11.24 -5.94
CA ALA A 77 10.97 -10.54 -7.23
C ALA A 77 10.64 -9.04 -7.08
N ALA A 78 9.92 -8.64 -6.04
CA ALA A 78 9.54 -7.25 -5.75
C ALA A 78 10.72 -6.37 -5.28
N ALA A 79 11.89 -6.94 -4.98
CA ALA A 79 13.11 -6.17 -4.73
C ALA A 79 13.51 -5.28 -5.94
N ALA A 80 12.88 -5.46 -7.12
CA ALA A 80 13.06 -4.63 -8.30
C ALA A 80 11.83 -3.77 -8.69
N ALA A 81 10.70 -3.82 -7.97
CA ALA A 81 9.51 -3.05 -8.32
C ALA A 81 8.68 -2.59 -7.09
N ASP A 82 8.62 -1.26 -6.95
CA ASP A 82 7.74 -0.42 -6.11
C ASP A 82 8.08 -0.37 -4.60
N ASP A 83 8.32 0.78 -3.95
CA ASP A 83 7.92 2.18 -4.20
C ASP A 83 6.59 2.36 -4.95
N ALA A 84 5.50 1.98 -4.29
CA ALA A 84 4.19 2.57 -4.52
C ALA A 84 3.34 2.39 -3.27
N GLY A 85 3.18 3.50 -2.54
CA GLY A 85 2.17 3.68 -1.52
C GLY A 85 0.73 3.79 -2.08
N PRO A 86 -0.26 4.00 -1.19
CA PRO A 86 -1.70 3.90 -1.47
C PRO A 86 -2.24 4.94 -2.48
N PRO A 87 -3.45 4.73 -3.05
CA PRO A 87 -3.93 5.44 -4.23
C PRO A 87 -4.26 6.92 -3.98
N ALA A 88 -3.95 7.70 -5.00
CA ALA A 88 -4.08 9.14 -5.11
C ALA A 88 -5.49 9.69 -4.89
N SER A 89 -5.62 10.60 -3.94
CA SER A 89 -6.49 11.78 -4.11
C SER A 89 -5.74 13.11 -3.95
N ASP A 90 -4.44 13.05 -3.71
CA ASP A 90 -3.55 14.22 -3.64
C ASP A 90 -2.14 13.68 -3.95
N ILE A 91 -1.70 13.72 -5.20
CA ILE A 91 -0.35 13.26 -5.57
C ILE A 91 0.62 14.37 -5.18
N TRP A 92 1.04 14.38 -3.92
CA TRP A 92 2.17 15.17 -3.48
C TRP A 92 3.42 14.49 -4.05
N PRO A 93 4.36 15.24 -4.67
CA PRO A 93 5.61 14.66 -5.12
C PRO A 93 6.36 14.01 -3.93
N GLU A 94 7.30 13.13 -4.24
CA GLU A 94 8.12 12.46 -3.22
C GLU A 94 8.72 13.49 -2.27
N PRO A 95 8.68 13.25 -0.94
CA PRO A 95 9.17 14.22 0.03
C PRO A 95 10.67 14.45 -0.16
N GLU A 96 11.01 15.62 -0.69
CA GLU A 96 12.39 16.08 -0.82
C GLU A 96 13.05 16.25 0.56
N TRP A 97 12.24 16.43 1.60
CA TRP A 97 12.70 16.64 2.96
C TRP A 97 12.06 15.67 3.94
N ASN A 98 12.89 14.98 4.71
CA ASN A 98 12.47 14.13 5.82
C ASN A 98 12.99 14.72 7.13
N LEU A 99 12.11 14.91 8.11
CA LEU A 99 12.41 15.53 9.39
C LEU A 99 11.94 14.63 10.54
N ASP A 100 12.88 14.01 11.23
CA ASP A 100 12.58 13.27 12.45
C ASP A 100 12.55 14.22 13.66
N LEU A 101 11.39 14.31 14.31
CA LEU A 101 11.14 15.15 15.48
C LEU A 101 10.60 14.31 16.64
N THR A 102 10.90 13.01 16.66
CA THR A 102 10.35 12.08 17.64
C THR A 102 10.98 12.21 19.03
N ASP A 103 12.12 12.90 19.14
CA ASP A 103 12.84 13.14 20.39
C ASP A 103 12.52 14.50 21.04
N LEU A 104 11.73 15.35 20.37
CA LEU A 104 11.52 16.73 20.77
C LEU A 104 10.21 16.93 21.55
N ALA A 105 10.29 17.61 22.68
CA ALA A 105 9.12 17.95 23.48
C ALA A 105 8.37 19.17 22.90
N PRO A 106 7.03 19.23 22.99
CA PRO A 106 6.27 20.41 22.56
C PRO A 106 6.72 21.65 23.35
N PRO A 107 7.01 22.80 22.70
CA PRO A 107 6.69 23.18 21.31
C PRO A 107 7.80 22.99 20.25
N GLU A 108 8.99 22.47 20.60
CA GLU A 108 10.15 22.43 19.70
C GLU A 108 9.92 21.73 18.34
N PRO A 109 9.14 20.63 18.23
CA PRO A 109 8.81 20.04 16.94
C PRO A 109 8.13 21.04 15.98
N MET A 110 7.26 21.89 16.52
CA MET A 110 6.50 22.87 15.73
C MET A 110 7.43 23.96 15.17
N GLU A 111 8.35 24.47 15.98
CA GLU A 111 9.30 25.50 15.56
C GLU A 111 10.22 25.01 14.44
N ARG A 112 10.63 23.73 14.49
CA ARG A 112 11.45 23.12 13.44
C ARG A 112 10.70 22.90 12.14
N ILE A 113 9.42 22.54 12.20
CA ILE A 113 8.59 22.41 11.00
C ILE A 113 8.43 23.79 10.35
N PHE A 114 8.10 24.83 11.12
CA PHE A 114 7.93 26.18 10.56
C PHE A 114 9.23 26.73 9.97
N ALA A 115 10.34 26.65 10.70
CA ALA A 115 11.63 27.10 10.19
C ALA A 115 12.00 26.39 8.88
N ARG A 116 11.63 25.11 8.73
CA ARG A 116 11.86 24.37 7.50
C ARG A 116 10.94 24.84 6.38
N VAL A 117 9.63 24.91 6.62
CA VAL A 117 8.63 25.36 5.63
C VAL A 117 8.92 26.78 5.12
N GLU A 118 9.40 27.67 5.98
CA GLU A 118 9.77 29.04 5.61
C GLU A 118 10.94 29.11 4.60
N THR A 119 11.78 28.09 4.59
CA THR A 119 12.91 27.98 3.65
C THR A 119 12.59 27.19 2.39
N MET A 120 11.39 26.61 2.30
CA MET A 120 10.99 25.76 1.19
C MET A 120 10.41 26.58 0.04
N ASN A 121 10.71 26.13 -1.17
CA ASN A 121 10.10 26.56 -2.40
C ASN A 121 8.66 26.03 -2.51
N PRO A 122 7.76 26.78 -3.19
CA PRO A 122 6.40 26.33 -3.43
C PRO A 122 6.39 25.04 -4.26
N GLY A 123 5.75 24.00 -3.73
CA GLY A 123 5.67 22.67 -4.36
C GLY A 123 6.60 21.63 -3.75
N GLU A 124 7.55 22.03 -2.91
CA GLU A 124 8.37 21.07 -2.15
C GLU A 124 7.55 20.38 -1.05
N VAL A 125 7.83 19.11 -0.84
CA VAL A 125 7.10 18.26 0.12
C VAL A 125 8.00 17.90 1.29
N LEU A 126 7.49 18.14 2.51
CA LEU A 126 8.14 17.81 3.77
C LEU A 126 7.40 16.68 4.47
N PHE A 127 8.11 15.60 4.77
CA PHE A 127 7.65 14.52 5.61
C PHE A 127 8.23 14.69 7.02
N ALA A 128 7.39 14.79 8.05
CA ALA A 128 7.83 14.96 9.43
C ALA A 128 7.29 13.84 10.34
N LEU A 129 8.19 13.22 11.11
CA LEU A 129 7.85 12.22 12.13
C LEU A 129 7.73 12.90 13.49
N LEU A 130 6.58 12.75 14.14
CA LEU A 130 6.28 13.37 15.43
C LEU A 130 6.07 12.30 16.49
N THR A 131 6.51 12.57 17.72
CA THR A 131 6.17 11.74 18.87
C THR A 131 4.65 11.74 19.07
N PRO A 132 4.01 10.57 19.28
CA PRO A 132 2.59 10.54 19.60
C PRO A 132 2.34 11.37 20.87
N ARG A 133 1.33 12.25 20.81
CA ARG A 133 0.87 13.01 21.98
C ARG A 133 0.26 12.02 22.97
N THR A 134 1.08 11.45 23.85
CA THR A 134 0.60 10.78 25.05
C THR A 134 -0.14 11.84 25.83
N GLY A 135 -1.48 11.76 25.82
CA GLY A 135 -2.33 12.69 26.54
C GLY A 135 -1.85 12.80 27.98
N LEU A 136 -1.79 14.03 28.49
CA LEU A 136 -1.81 14.26 29.92
C LEU A 136 -2.91 13.35 30.51
N PRO A 137 -2.64 12.60 31.61
CA PRO A 137 -3.75 12.01 32.34
C PRO A 137 -4.70 13.15 32.72
N LEU A 138 -5.96 13.05 32.30
CA LEU A 138 -7.03 13.89 32.82
C LEU A 138 -7.03 13.68 34.34
N GLN A 139 -6.53 14.67 35.08
CA GLN A 139 -6.72 14.83 36.52
C GLN A 139 -7.94 15.71 36.75
#